data_AF-A0A7X5N3A8-F1
#
_entry.id   AF-A0A7X5N3A8-F1
#
_cell.length_a   1.000
_cell.length_b   1.000
_cell.length_c   1.000
_cell.angle_alpha   90.00
_cell.angle_beta   90.00
_cell.angle_gamma   90.00
#
_symmetry.space_group_name_H-M   'P 1'
#
loop_
_entity.id
_entity.type
_entity.pdbx_description
1 polymer ?
#
loop_
_entity_poly.entity_id
_entity_poly.type
_entity_poly.pdbx_seq_one_letter_code
_entity_poly.pdbx_strand_id
1 'polypeptide(L)'
;LAEQQLRQLTETLEERVRERSAALLLAEEKLRQSQKMEAVGQLTGGLAHDFNNLLTAISVGLELLQTRIEQGKYDRLERYVEMAQSSAARATALTQRLLAFSRRQTLAPTALEVQALVQGMHDIIARTLGPSIALQLR
;
A
#
# COMPACT_ATOMS: atom_id res chain seq x y z
N LEU A 1 64.08 4.07 0.82
CA LEU A 1 63.47 3.24 -0.25
C LEU A 1 62.25 2.47 0.25
N ALA A 2 62.37 1.57 1.24
CA ALA A 2 61.22 0.82 1.78
C ALA A 2 60.11 1.69 2.39
N GLU A 3 60.45 2.74 3.15
CA GLU A 3 59.45 3.67 3.71
C GLU A 3 58.70 4.50 2.65
N GLN A 4 59.39 4.87 1.56
CA GLN A 4 58.76 5.57 0.43
C GLN A 4 57.80 4.65 -0.33
N GLN A 5 58.19 3.39 -0.55
CA GLN A 5 57.33 2.39 -1.17
C GLN A 5 56.10 2.08 -0.31
N LEU A 6 56.26 2.01 1.02
CA LEU A 6 55.15 1.81 1.94
C LEU A 6 54.18 2.99 1.91
N ARG A 7 54.69 4.24 1.94
CA ARG A 7 53.84 5.44 1.82
C ARG A 7 53.06 5.48 0.51
N GLN A 8 53.72 5.22 -0.63
CA GLN A 8 53.05 5.17 -1.93
C GLN A 8 51.96 4.09 -1.98
N LEU A 9 52.23 2.92 -1.39
CA LEU A 9 51.24 1.84 -1.32
C LEU A 9 50.03 2.23 -0.45
N THR A 10 50.27 2.85 0.71
CA THR A 10 49.21 3.35 1.59
C THR A 10 48.37 4.43 0.91
N GLU A 11 48.99 5.42 0.27
CA GLU A 11 48.27 6.47 -0.49
C GLU A 11 47.42 5.87 -1.61
N THR A 12 47.98 4.93 -2.39
CA THR A 12 47.25 4.24 -3.46
C THR A 12 46.08 3.41 -2.92
N LEU A 13 46.26 2.75 -1.77
CA LEU A 13 45.18 1.99 -1.12
C LEU A 13 44.08 2.92 -0.61
N GLU A 14 44.42 4.04 0.02
CA GLU A 14 43.44 5.03 0.47
C GLU A 14 42.64 5.61 -0.69
N GLU A 15 43.30 5.91 -1.81
CA GLU A 15 42.64 6.41 -3.01
C GLU A 15 41.66 5.38 -3.58
N ARG A 16 42.09 4.12 -3.72
CA ARG A 16 41.22 3.03 -4.16
C ARG A 16 40.04 2.78 -3.22
N VAL A 17 40.26 2.88 -1.91
CA VAL A 17 39.18 2.75 -0.92
C VAL A 17 38.18 3.89 -1.08
N ARG A 18 38.64 5.15 -1.21
CA ARG A 18 37.77 6.30 -1.44
C ARG A 18 36.93 6.14 -2.71
N GLU A 19 37.54 5.75 -3.82
CA GLU A 19 36.83 5.51 -5.09
C GLU A 19 35.78 4.40 -4.96
N ARG A 20 36.14 3.29 -4.33
CA ARG A 20 35.22 2.17 -4.11
C ARG A 20 34.07 2.54 -3.19
N SER A 21 34.33 3.27 -2.11
CA SER A 21 33.30 3.76 -1.19
C SER A 21 32.33 4.72 -1.89
N ALA A 22 32.85 5.66 -2.70
CA ALA A 22 32.01 6.57 -3.46
C ALA A 22 31.14 5.82 -4.50
N ALA A 23 31.73 4.84 -5.21
CA ALA A 23 31.00 4.01 -6.17
C ALA A 23 29.92 3.15 -5.49
N LEU A 24 30.21 2.60 -4.31
CA LEU A 24 29.25 1.82 -3.53
C LEU A 24 28.07 2.68 -3.09
N LEU A 25 28.31 3.86 -2.52
CA LEU A 25 27.26 4.79 -2.11
C LEU A 25 26.34 5.20 -3.28
N LEU A 26 26.92 5.46 -4.45
CA LEU A 26 26.15 5.77 -5.66
C LEU A 26 25.32 4.58 -6.14
N ALA A 27 25.85 3.36 -6.04
CA ALA A 27 25.13 2.14 -6.42
C ALA A 27 23.99 1.83 -5.44
N GLU A 28 24.22 1.99 -4.13
CA GLU A 28 23.20 1.83 -3.10
C GLU A 28 22.06 2.82 -3.28
N GLU A 29 22.36 4.10 -3.55
CA GLU A 29 21.32 5.11 -3.76
C GLU A 29 20.49 4.81 -5.03
N LYS A 30 21.15 4.39 -6.12
CA LYS A 30 20.44 3.95 -7.34
C LYS A 30 19.59 2.72 -7.10
N LEU A 31 20.09 1.73 -6.36
CA LEU A 31 19.35 0.52 -6.02
C LEU A 31 18.12 0.86 -5.18
N ARG A 32 18.29 1.71 -4.16
CA ARG A 32 17.20 2.21 -3.30
C ARG A 32 16.14 2.94 -4.12
N GLN A 33 16.57 3.77 -5.07
CA GLN A 33 15.65 4.49 -5.97
C GLN A 33 14.93 3.54 -6.94
N SER A 34 15.62 2.53 -7.46
CA SER A 34 15.02 1.49 -8.32
C SER A 34 13.97 0.67 -7.57
N GLN A 35 14.29 0.18 -6.37
CA GLN A 35 13.36 -0.56 -5.51
C GLN A 35 12.12 0.28 -5.16
N LYS A 36 12.32 1.58 -4.92
CA LYS A 36 11.21 2.51 -4.69
C LYS A 36 10.31 2.61 -5.93
N MET A 37 10.89 2.68 -7.13
CA MET A 37 10.13 2.78 -8.37
C MET A 37 9.40 1.49 -8.73
N GLU A 38 10.01 0.34 -8.45
CA GLU A 38 9.37 -0.98 -8.57
C GLU A 38 8.20 -1.13 -7.61
N ALA A 39 8.38 -0.76 -6.34
CA ALA A 39 7.30 -0.76 -5.35
C ALA A 39 6.15 0.17 -5.76
N VAL A 40 6.46 1.36 -6.28
CA VAL A 40 5.46 2.29 -6.83
C VAL A 40 4.74 1.67 -8.04
N GLY A 41 5.47 1.01 -8.95
CA GLY A 41 4.87 0.36 -10.13
C GLY A 41 3.92 -0.77 -9.77
N GLN A 42 4.33 -1.68 -8.88
CA GLN A 42 3.48 -2.78 -8.40
C GLN A 42 2.24 -2.25 -7.65
N LEU A 43 2.42 -1.25 -6.80
CA LEU A 43 1.31 -0.60 -6.10
C LEU A 43 0.36 0.08 -7.09
N THR A 44 0.86 0.86 -8.05
CA THR A 44 0.00 1.60 -8.99
C THR A 44 -0.79 0.64 -9.89
N GLY A 45 -0.18 -0.46 -10.34
CA GLY A 45 -0.85 -1.47 -11.16
C GLY A 45 -1.94 -2.24 -10.40
N GLY A 46 -1.61 -2.80 -9.23
CA GLY A 46 -2.57 -3.56 -8.42
C GLY A 46 -3.74 -2.71 -7.91
N LEU A 47 -3.44 -1.46 -7.55
CA LEU A 47 -4.41 -0.55 -6.97
C LEU A 47 -5.34 0.07 -8.00
N ALA A 48 -4.83 0.36 -9.20
CA ALA A 48 -5.67 0.77 -10.33
C ALA A 48 -6.64 -0.34 -10.72
N HIS A 49 -6.18 -1.59 -10.74
CA HIS A 49 -7.02 -2.75 -10.98
C HIS A 49 -8.12 -2.89 -9.92
N ASP A 50 -7.76 -2.82 -8.63
CA ASP A 50 -8.74 -2.91 -7.54
C ASP A 50 -9.75 -1.76 -7.54
N PHE A 51 -9.31 -0.54 -7.87
CA PHE A 51 -10.22 0.60 -8.02
C PHE A 51 -11.22 0.37 -9.16
N ASN A 52 -10.76 -0.14 -10.31
CA ASN A 52 -11.64 -0.50 -11.43
C ASN A 52 -12.63 -1.61 -11.06
N ASN A 53 -12.22 -2.58 -10.25
CA ASN A 53 -13.13 -3.64 -9.76
C ASN A 53 -14.25 -3.06 -8.89
N LEU A 54 -13.93 -2.09 -8.03
CA LEU A 54 -14.92 -1.42 -7.19
C LEU A 54 -15.88 -0.57 -8.03
N LEU A 55 -15.37 0.18 -9.01
CA LEU A 55 -16.21 0.93 -9.96
C LEU A 55 -17.15 0.02 -10.73
N THR A 56 -16.65 -1.13 -11.18
CA THR A 56 -17.46 -2.13 -11.90
C THR A 56 -18.60 -2.65 -11.03
N ALA A 57 -18.32 -2.98 -9.76
CA ALA A 57 -19.35 -3.44 -8.82
C ALA A 57 -20.41 -2.37 -8.52
N ILE A 58 -20.01 -1.09 -8.45
CA ILE A 58 -20.95 0.04 -8.31
C ILE A 58 -21.86 0.12 -9.54
N SER A 59 -21.27 0.16 -10.74
CA SER A 59 -22.02 0.27 -11.99
C SER A 59 -23.02 -0.87 -12.17
N VAL A 60 -22.58 -2.12 -11.96
CA VAL A 60 -23.46 -3.30 -12.06
C VAL A 60 -24.59 -3.26 -11.03
N GLY A 61 -24.32 -2.79 -9.81
CA GLY A 61 -25.38 -2.64 -8.80
C GLY A 61 -26.45 -1.64 -9.20
N LEU A 62 -26.04 -0.50 -9.77
CA LEU A 62 -26.96 0.52 -10.25
C LEU A 62 -27.74 0.06 -11.48
N GLU A 63 -27.11 -0.64 -12.41
CA GLU A 63 -27.74 -1.18 -13.62
C GLU A 63 -28.81 -2.25 -13.28
N LEU A 64 -28.50 -3.15 -12.33
CA LEU A 64 -29.46 -4.14 -11.85
C LEU A 64 -30.64 -3.50 -11.10
N LEU A 65 -30.38 -2.45 -10.32
CA LEU A 65 -31.40 -1.68 -9.63
C LEU A 65 -32.34 -1.00 -10.65
N GLN A 66 -31.79 -0.34 -11.66
CA GLN A 66 -32.57 0.29 -12.72
C GLN A 66 -33.44 -0.73 -13.46
N THR A 67 -32.84 -1.86 -13.87
CA THR A 67 -33.54 -2.95 -14.55
C THR A 67 -34.74 -3.47 -13.73
N ARG A 68 -34.59 -3.58 -12.41
CA ARG A 68 -35.65 -4.06 -11.52
C ARG A 68 -36.80 -3.05 -11.39
N ILE A 69 -36.47 -1.77 -11.27
CA ILE A 69 -37.46 -0.69 -11.23
C ILE A 69 -38.26 -0.66 -12.53
N GLU A 70 -37.60 -0.77 -13.69
CA GLU A 70 -38.26 -0.82 -15.01
C GLU A 70 -39.17 -2.04 -15.17
N GLN A 71 -38.85 -3.16 -14.51
CA GLN A 71 -39.71 -4.35 -14.46
C GLN A 71 -40.87 -4.25 -13.46
N GLY A 72 -41.00 -3.14 -12.73
CA GLY A 72 -41.99 -2.98 -11.65
C GLY A 72 -41.74 -3.90 -10.44
N LYS A 73 -40.51 -4.41 -10.29
CA LYS A 73 -40.09 -5.34 -9.24
C LYS A 73 -39.34 -4.59 -8.15
N TYR A 74 -40.07 -4.20 -7.11
CA TYR A 74 -39.52 -3.46 -5.97
C TYR A 74 -39.02 -4.35 -4.83
N ASP A 75 -39.13 -5.68 -4.99
CA ASP A 75 -38.58 -6.64 -4.05
C ASP A 75 -37.04 -6.62 -4.09
N ARG A 76 -36.42 -6.55 -2.91
CA ARG A 76 -34.96 -6.67 -2.71
C ARG A 76 -34.12 -5.58 -3.37
N LEU A 77 -34.70 -4.40 -3.68
CA LEU A 77 -33.94 -3.27 -4.22
C LEU A 77 -32.81 -2.82 -3.28
N GLU A 78 -33.04 -2.88 -1.97
CA GLU A 78 -32.05 -2.56 -0.93
C GLU A 78 -30.74 -3.31 -1.12
N ARG A 79 -30.78 -4.58 -1.56
CA ARG A 79 -29.56 -5.38 -1.78
C ARG A 79 -28.66 -4.78 -2.87
N TYR A 80 -29.24 -4.21 -3.92
CA TYR A 80 -28.47 -3.59 -5.00
C TYR A 80 -27.89 -2.24 -4.56
N VAL A 81 -28.64 -1.48 -3.77
CA VAL A 81 -28.16 -0.25 -3.12
C VAL A 81 -26.99 -0.56 -2.17
N GLU A 82 -27.14 -1.54 -1.29
CA GLU A 82 -26.10 -1.98 -0.36
C GLU A 82 -24.82 -2.43 -1.08
N MET A 83 -24.96 -3.16 -2.19
CA MET A 83 -23.82 -3.61 -2.99
C MET A 83 -23.04 -2.42 -3.57
N ALA A 84 -23.74 -1.42 -4.11
CA ALA A 84 -23.13 -0.20 -4.63
C ALA A 84 -22.48 0.62 -3.50
N GLN A 85 -23.18 0.83 -2.38
CA GLN A 85 -22.66 1.58 -1.23
C GLN A 85 -21.43 0.93 -0.60
N SER A 86 -21.44 -0.39 -0.42
CA SER A 86 -20.28 -1.15 0.09
C SER A 86 -19.06 -1.02 -0.82
N SER A 87 -19.27 -1.04 -2.14
CA SER A 87 -18.20 -0.87 -3.12
C SER A 87 -17.67 0.56 -3.13
N ALA A 88 -18.54 1.57 -3.01
CA ALA A 88 -18.15 2.97 -2.86
C ALA A 88 -17.35 3.22 -1.57
N ALA A 89 -17.78 2.69 -0.42
CA ALA A 89 -17.07 2.81 0.85
C ALA A 89 -15.65 2.20 0.76
N ARG A 90 -15.51 1.05 0.10
CA ARG A 90 -14.20 0.44 -0.18
C ARG A 90 -13.34 1.32 -1.09
N ALA A 91 -13.91 1.95 -2.11
CA ALA A 91 -13.18 2.84 -3.01
C ALA A 91 -12.69 4.10 -2.29
N THR A 92 -13.50 4.65 -1.38
CA THR A 92 -13.10 5.76 -0.49
C THR A 92 -11.95 5.35 0.43
N ALA A 93 -12.03 4.17 1.07
CA ALA A 93 -10.95 3.67 1.91
C ALA A 93 -9.65 3.46 1.11
N LEU A 94 -9.75 3.00 -0.14
CA LEU A 94 -8.59 2.82 -1.03
C LEU A 94 -7.93 4.14 -1.38
N THR A 95 -8.73 5.15 -1.76
CA THR A 95 -8.23 6.50 -2.09
C THR A 95 -7.63 7.20 -0.88
N GLN A 96 -8.17 7.01 0.33
CA GLN A 96 -7.55 7.51 1.55
C GLN A 96 -6.17 6.90 1.81
N ARG A 97 -6.02 5.58 1.64
CA ARG A 97 -4.71 4.90 1.77
C ARG A 97 -3.72 5.39 0.72
N LEU A 98 -4.18 5.62 -0.52
CA LEU A 98 -3.40 6.21 -1.60
C LEU A 98 -2.91 7.61 -1.26
N LEU A 99 -3.81 8.48 -0.79
CA LEU A 99 -3.46 9.85 -0.42
C LEU A 99 -2.52 9.89 0.78
N ALA A 100 -2.68 8.98 1.75
CA ALA A 100 -1.77 8.83 2.88
C ALA A 100 -0.37 8.34 2.45
N PHE A 101 -0.29 7.49 1.42
CA PHE A 101 0.98 7.02 0.87
C PHE A 101 1.66 8.04 -0.06
N SER A 102 0.87 8.73 -0.89
CA SER A 102 1.33 9.73 -1.87
C SER A 102 1.79 11.02 -1.19
N ARG A 103 1.07 11.47 -0.15
CA ARG A 103 1.53 12.60 0.64
C ARG A 103 2.72 12.13 1.47
N ARG A 104 3.86 12.80 1.29
CA ARG A 104 4.86 12.98 2.34
C ARG A 104 4.19 13.72 3.52
N GLN A 105 3.24 13.10 4.21
CA GLN A 105 2.83 13.64 5.49
C GLN A 105 4.07 13.50 6.37
N THR A 106 4.67 14.66 6.68
CA THR A 106 5.27 14.86 8.00
C THR A 106 4.30 14.19 8.95
N LEU A 107 4.68 13.03 9.49
CA LEU A 107 3.87 12.33 10.47
C LEU A 107 3.54 13.39 11.52
N ALA A 108 2.26 13.69 11.67
CA ALA A 108 1.77 14.48 12.78
C ALA A 108 1.34 13.44 13.82
N PRO A 109 2.27 12.89 14.61
CA PRO A 109 1.92 11.88 15.60
C PRO A 109 0.92 12.51 16.56
N THR A 110 -0.30 11.99 16.52
CA THR A 110 -1.32 12.23 17.53
C THR A 110 -1.31 11.05 18.49
N ALA A 111 -1.63 11.32 19.76
CA ALA A 111 -1.82 10.25 20.73
C ALA A 111 -2.90 9.29 20.20
N LEU A 112 -2.52 8.02 20.03
CA LEU A 112 -3.40 6.98 19.52
C LEU A 112 -3.61 5.95 20.62
N GLU A 113 -4.88 5.63 20.89
CA GLU A 113 -5.26 4.51 21.75
C GLU A 113 -5.03 3.20 21.00
N VAL A 114 -3.95 2.51 21.35
CA VAL A 114 -3.52 1.26 20.71
C VAL A 114 -4.60 0.18 20.85
N GLN A 115 -5.28 0.14 22.01
CA GLN A 115 -6.34 -0.83 22.27
C GLN A 115 -7.51 -0.66 21.27
N ALA A 116 -7.91 0.58 21.00
CA ALA A 116 -9.00 0.89 20.08
C ALA A 116 -8.65 0.57 18.62
N LEU A 117 -7.40 0.82 18.22
CA LEU A 117 -6.93 0.47 16.88
C LEU A 117 -6.94 -1.05 16.66
N VAL A 118 -6.40 -1.79 17.63
CA VAL A 118 -6.31 -3.26 17.56
C VAL A 118 -7.71 -3.89 17.55
N GLN A 119 -8.64 -3.37 18.34
CA GLN A 119 -10.05 -3.79 18.29
C GLN A 119 -10.70 -3.49 16.94
N GLY A 120 -10.44 -2.32 16.34
CA GLY A 120 -10.98 -1.96 15.02
C GLY A 120 -10.50 -2.87 13.88
N MET A 121 -9.39 -3.58 14.06
CA MET A 121 -8.87 -4.53 13.08
C MET A 121 -9.42 -5.96 13.28
N HIS A 122 -10.10 -6.23 14.40
CA HIS A 122 -10.55 -7.57 14.78
C HIS A 122 -11.40 -8.22 13.68
N ASP A 123 -12.43 -7.54 13.20
CA ASP A 123 -13.36 -8.09 12.21
C ASP A 123 -12.71 -8.38 10.86
N ILE A 124 -11.72 -7.57 10.48
CA ILE A 124 -10.97 -7.77 9.23
C ILE A 124 -10.12 -9.03 9.35
N ILE A 125 -9.36 -9.16 10.44
CA ILE A 125 -8.46 -10.30 10.67
C ILE A 125 -9.29 -11.59 10.86
N ALA A 126 -10.39 -11.53 11.60
CA ALA A 126 -11.29 -12.67 11.81
C ALA A 126 -11.88 -13.17 10.49
N ARG A 127 -12.29 -12.27 9.58
CA ARG A 127 -12.78 -12.66 8.25
C ARG A 127 -11.68 -13.25 7.36
N THR A 128 -10.44 -12.80 7.50
CA THR A 128 -9.30 -13.34 6.73
C THR A 128 -8.86 -14.72 7.23
N LEU A 129 -8.88 -14.96 8.54
CA LEU A 129 -8.47 -16.24 9.14
C LEU A 129 -9.53 -17.34 9.00
N GLY A 130 -10.81 -16.96 8.84
CA GLY A 130 -11.92 -17.90 8.75
C GLY A 130 -12.26 -18.56 10.09
N PRO A 131 -13.37 -19.34 10.14
CA PRO A 131 -13.91 -19.88 11.40
C PRO A 131 -13.02 -20.94 12.06
N SER A 132 -12.02 -21.46 11.35
CA SER A 132 -11.12 -22.52 11.80
C SER A 132 -10.08 -22.06 12.82
N ILE A 133 -9.84 -20.74 12.93
CA ILE A 133 -8.81 -20.16 13.77
C ILE A 133 -9.46 -19.17 14.75
N ALA A 134 -9.40 -19.49 16.04
CA ALA A 134 -9.92 -18.61 17.08
C ALA A 134 -8.95 -17.45 17.34
N LEU A 135 -9.42 -16.22 17.12
CA LEU A 135 -8.67 -14.99 17.36
C LEU A 135 -9.03 -14.42 18.74
N GLN A 136 -8.01 -14.16 19.56
CA GLN A 136 -8.15 -13.48 20.85
C GLN A 136 -7.22 -12.27 20.90
N LEU A 137 -7.81 -11.11 21.20
CA LEU A 137 -7.08 -9.87 21.51
C LEU A 137 -7.04 -9.73 23.04
N ARG A 138 -5.85 -9.47 23.60
CA ARG A 138 -5.65 -9.15 25.02
C ARG A 138 -5.30 -7.68 25.15
#